data_AF-A0A3D8S3X4-F1
#
_entry.id   AF-A0A3D8S3X4-F1
#
_cell.length_a   1.000
_cell.length_b   1.000
_cell.length_c   1.000
_cell.angle_alpha   90.00
_cell.angle_beta   90.00
_cell.angle_gamma   90.00
#
_symmetry.space_group_name_H-M   'P 1'
#
loop_
_entity.id
_entity.type
_entity.pdbx_description
1 polymer ?
#
loop_
_entity_poly.entity_id
_entity_poly.type
_entity_poly.pdbx_seq_one_letter_code
_entity_poly.pdbx_strand_id
1 'polypeptide(L)'
;MAQAAPAIPFSATLSQQAFKLLELPPELLSVLESENPPTLHIRSETPASHALLHCGEQKYQIRQKNTSNPILILAPSSSTAPVHTQLEIPEADKEEEGEGEGEGDIAPPGVPIPSIATIAKCEDTLELVPWVDEGGKEGVGKGKEKKVNKWHEKFAKTRSGGGVGGKK
;
A
#
# COMPACT_ATOMS: atom_id res chain seq x y z
N MET A 1 -19.00 27.43 -16.51
CA MET A 1 -17.64 27.48 -15.94
C MET A 1 -17.34 26.12 -15.33
N ALA A 2 -16.24 25.48 -15.72
CA ALA A 2 -15.75 24.27 -15.05
C ALA A 2 -14.67 24.72 -14.05
N GLN A 3 -14.90 24.47 -12.76
CA GLN A 3 -13.89 24.72 -11.73
C GLN A 3 -12.89 23.56 -11.77
N ALA A 4 -11.66 23.82 -12.20
CA ALA A 4 -10.59 22.84 -12.08
C ALA A 4 -10.29 22.62 -10.59
N ALA A 5 -10.33 21.36 -10.14
CA ALA A 5 -9.90 21.02 -8.80
C ALA A 5 -8.38 21.26 -8.66
N PRO A 6 -7.89 21.75 -7.51
CA PRO A 6 -6.45 21.96 -7.31
C PRO A 6 -5.72 20.61 -7.39
N ALA A 7 -4.71 20.54 -8.25
CA ALA A 7 -3.89 19.34 -8.39
C ALA A 7 -2.96 19.19 -7.18
N ILE A 8 -3.00 18.02 -6.53
CA ILE A 8 -2.10 17.68 -5.41
C ILE A 8 -0.76 17.21 -5.99
N PRO A 9 0.38 17.84 -5.66
CA PRO A 9 1.69 17.38 -6.13
C PRO A 9 2.01 15.97 -5.64
N PHE A 10 2.56 15.16 -6.53
CA PHE A 10 2.99 13.79 -6.27
C PHE A 10 4.50 13.66 -6.47
N SER A 11 5.19 12.98 -5.55
CA SER A 11 6.62 12.67 -5.63
C SER A 11 6.90 11.20 -5.34
N ALA A 12 8.01 10.68 -5.85
CA ALA A 12 8.53 9.36 -5.51
C ALA A 12 9.83 9.53 -4.72
N THR A 13 9.88 9.01 -3.49
CA THR A 13 11.11 9.09 -2.68
C THR A 13 12.10 8.01 -3.14
N LEU A 14 13.39 8.37 -3.19
CA LEU A 14 14.45 7.42 -3.53
C LEU A 14 14.69 6.41 -2.39
N SER A 15 14.50 6.84 -1.14
CA SER A 15 14.60 6.03 0.06
C SER A 15 13.30 5.28 0.35
N GLN A 16 13.13 4.11 -0.26
CA GLN A 16 11.97 3.25 0.02
C GLN A 16 12.10 2.58 1.39
N GLN A 17 11.06 2.69 2.21
CA GLN A 17 10.96 2.03 3.51
C GLN A 17 10.55 0.56 3.36
N ALA A 18 11.07 -0.31 4.23
CA ALA A 18 10.88 -1.76 4.18
C ALA A 18 9.50 -2.21 4.70
N PHE A 19 8.42 -1.62 4.18
CA PHE A 19 7.06 -2.00 4.52
C PHE A 19 6.62 -3.28 3.77
N LYS A 20 5.81 -4.08 4.47
CA LYS A 20 5.05 -5.20 3.92
C LYS A 20 3.59 -5.04 4.32
N LEU A 21 2.69 -5.41 3.41
CA LEU A 21 1.25 -5.38 3.65
C LEU A 21 0.81 -6.74 4.18
N LEU A 22 0.05 -6.76 5.29
CA LEU A 22 -0.48 -7.97 5.91
C LEU A 22 -2.01 -7.95 5.84
N GLU A 23 -2.60 -8.93 5.15
CA GLU A 23 -4.05 -9.14 5.07
C GLU A 23 -4.54 -9.73 6.41
N LEU A 24 -5.29 -8.93 7.18
CA LEU A 24 -5.83 -9.33 8.49
C LEU A 24 -7.20 -10.01 8.36
N PRO A 25 -7.40 -11.22 8.93
CA PRO A 25 -8.72 -11.82 9.07
C PRO A 25 -9.66 -10.93 9.91
N PRO A 26 -10.97 -10.88 9.62
CA PRO A 26 -11.91 -10.01 10.33
C PRO A 26 -11.95 -10.23 11.85
N GLU A 27 -11.82 -11.48 12.30
CA GLU A 27 -11.75 -11.81 13.75
C GLU A 27 -10.52 -11.17 14.42
N LEU A 28 -9.38 -11.17 13.72
CA LEU A 28 -8.13 -10.58 14.19
C LEU A 28 -8.19 -9.05 14.19
N LEU A 29 -8.79 -8.45 13.15
CA LEU A 29 -9.03 -7.01 13.06
C LEU A 29 -9.92 -6.51 14.22
N SER A 30 -11.06 -7.16 14.47
CA SER A 30 -11.97 -6.78 15.57
C SER A 30 -11.31 -6.86 16.96
N VAL A 31 -10.35 -7.79 17.14
CA VAL A 31 -9.58 -7.92 18.37
C VAL A 31 -8.52 -6.81 18.51
N LEU A 32 -7.90 -6.39 17.40
CA LEU A 32 -6.94 -5.27 17.37
C LEU A 32 -7.62 -3.89 17.50
N GLU A 33 -8.88 -3.76 17.11
CA GLU A 33 -9.70 -2.55 17.29
C GLU A 33 -10.40 -2.49 18.66
N SER A 34 -10.25 -3.52 19.51
CA SER A 34 -10.86 -3.57 20.84
C SER A 34 -10.14 -2.68 21.86
N GLU A 35 -10.78 -2.39 23.00
CA GLU A 35 -10.23 -1.55 24.09
C GLU A 35 -8.90 -2.08 24.68
N ASN A 36 -8.63 -3.38 24.55
CA ASN A 36 -7.43 -4.03 25.06
C ASN A 36 -6.76 -4.85 23.94
N PRO A 37 -6.11 -4.20 22.96
CA PRO A 37 -5.55 -4.89 21.81
C PRO A 37 -4.37 -5.79 22.23
N PRO A 38 -4.36 -7.07 21.81
CA PRO A 38 -3.28 -7.98 22.17
C PRO A 38 -2.01 -7.71 21.34
N THR A 39 -0.86 -7.95 21.95
CA THR A 39 0.43 -7.91 21.24
C THR A 39 0.53 -9.08 20.26
N LEU A 40 0.81 -8.76 18.99
CA LEU A 40 1.12 -9.74 17.96
C LEU A 40 2.58 -10.16 18.03
N HIS A 41 2.86 -11.46 17.93
CA HIS A 41 4.22 -11.98 17.88
C HIS A 41 4.45 -12.83 16.64
N ILE A 42 5.44 -12.45 15.82
CA ILE A 42 5.93 -13.28 14.71
C ILE A 42 7.04 -14.19 15.24
N ARG A 43 6.93 -15.49 15.01
CA ARG A 43 7.93 -16.50 15.41
C ARG A 43 8.09 -17.56 14.32
N SER A 44 9.28 -18.12 14.18
CA SER A 44 9.54 -19.31 13.38
C SER A 44 10.03 -20.41 14.31
N GLU A 45 9.37 -21.58 14.31
CA GLU A 45 9.72 -22.68 15.22
C GLU A 45 11.04 -23.37 14.81
N THR A 46 11.37 -23.38 13.51
CA THR A 46 12.67 -23.78 12.97
C THR A 46 13.05 -22.87 11.79
N PRO A 47 14.35 -22.72 11.43
CA PRO A 47 14.76 -21.89 10.28
C PRO A 47 14.31 -22.42 8.91
N ALA A 48 13.82 -23.66 8.84
CA ALA A 48 13.20 -24.24 7.64
C ALA A 48 11.66 -24.24 7.67
N SER A 49 11.06 -23.83 8.80
CA SER A 49 9.61 -23.74 8.95
C SER A 49 9.07 -22.39 8.48
N HIS A 50 7.76 -22.36 8.22
CA HIS A 50 7.04 -21.13 7.91
C HIS A 50 7.00 -20.20 9.13
N ALA A 51 6.97 -18.88 8.87
CA ALA A 51 6.73 -17.91 9.93
C ALA A 51 5.27 -18.00 10.41
N LEU A 52 5.10 -18.00 11.73
CA LEU A 52 3.81 -18.02 12.42
C LEU A 52 3.54 -16.68 13.11
N LEU A 53 2.33 -16.17 12.96
CA LEU A 53 1.80 -15.06 13.75
C LEU A 53 1.00 -15.63 14.92
N HIS A 54 1.34 -15.20 16.14
CA HIS A 54 0.61 -15.51 17.36
C HIS A 54 -0.20 -14.30 17.82
N CYS A 55 -1.48 -14.51 18.11
CA CYS A 55 -2.39 -13.52 18.69
C CYS A 55 -3.11 -14.17 19.88
N GLY A 56 -2.58 -14.00 21.09
CA GLY A 56 -3.05 -14.73 22.27
C GLY A 56 -2.95 -16.25 22.08
N GLU A 57 -4.09 -16.94 22.13
CA GLU A 57 -4.20 -18.39 21.89
C GLU A 57 -4.21 -18.77 20.40
N GLN A 58 -4.44 -17.82 19.50
CA GLN A 58 -4.60 -18.08 18.07
C GLN A 58 -3.24 -18.07 17.34
N LYS A 59 -3.05 -19.04 16.43
CA LYS A 59 -1.86 -19.16 15.57
C LYS A 59 -2.27 -19.07 14.10
N TYR A 60 -1.52 -18.32 13.31
CA TYR A 60 -1.70 -18.20 11.86
C TYR A 60 -0.39 -18.42 11.13
N GLN A 61 -0.40 -19.22 10.07
CA GLN A 61 0.69 -19.30 9.10
C GLN A 61 0.73 -18.02 8.26
N ILE A 62 1.89 -17.37 8.19
CA ILE A 62 2.13 -16.28 7.24
C ILE A 62 2.48 -16.88 5.88
N ARG A 63 1.80 -16.45 4.83
CA ARG A 63 2.11 -16.83 3.43
C ARG A 63 2.30 -15.59 2.59
N GLN A 64 3.22 -15.64 1.63
CA GLN A 64 3.47 -14.56 0.69
C GLN A 64 2.69 -14.78 -0.61
N LYS A 65 2.08 -13.72 -1.11
CA LYS A 65 1.16 -13.73 -2.25
C LYS A 65 1.54 -12.60 -3.19
N ASN A 66 2.08 -12.95 -4.35
CA ASN A 66 2.51 -11.96 -5.34
C ASN A 66 1.30 -11.25 -5.96
N THR A 67 1.44 -9.96 -6.22
CA THR A 67 0.44 -9.14 -6.90
C THR A 67 0.88 -8.87 -8.34
N SER A 68 -0.05 -8.89 -9.30
CA SER A 68 0.28 -8.54 -10.71
C SER A 68 0.46 -7.03 -10.92
N ASN A 69 0.00 -6.22 -9.96
CA ASN A 69 0.02 -4.77 -9.99
C ASN A 69 0.80 -4.27 -8.77
N PRO A 70 1.72 -3.30 -8.92
CA PRO A 70 2.45 -2.75 -7.80
C PRO A 70 1.54 -1.90 -6.92
N ILE A 71 1.61 -2.10 -5.60
CA ILE A 71 0.91 -1.29 -4.62
C ILE A 71 1.89 -0.22 -4.12
N LEU A 72 1.52 1.06 -4.27
CA LEU A 72 2.30 2.18 -3.76
C LEU A 72 1.78 2.57 -2.38
N ILE A 73 2.67 2.56 -1.38
CA ILE A 73 2.37 3.14 -0.07
C ILE A 73 2.75 4.61 -0.13
N LEU A 74 1.80 5.47 0.24
CA LEU A 74 1.91 6.92 0.12
C LEU A 74 1.86 7.55 1.51
N ALA A 75 2.74 8.52 1.77
CA ALA A 75 2.65 9.43 2.92
C ALA A 75 2.18 10.82 2.49
N PRO A 76 1.41 11.53 3.32
CA PRO A 76 1.30 12.97 3.24
C PRO A 76 2.70 13.62 3.36
N SER A 77 2.92 14.66 2.58
CA SER A 77 4.16 15.44 2.57
C SER A 77 3.83 16.92 2.36
N SER A 78 4.85 17.77 2.34
CA SER A 78 4.73 19.18 1.98
C SER A 78 5.73 19.49 0.87
N SER A 79 5.26 20.17 -0.17
CA SER A 79 6.12 20.72 -1.23
C SER A 79 6.13 22.23 -1.11
N THR A 80 7.25 22.86 -1.46
CA THR A 80 7.32 24.32 -1.65
C THR A 80 6.92 24.64 -3.07
N ALA A 81 5.88 25.44 -3.27
CA ALA A 81 5.62 26.03 -4.59
C ALA A 81 6.67 27.13 -4.85
N PRO A 82 7.28 27.21 -6.05
CA PRO A 82 7.98 28.42 -6.43
C PRO A 82 6.96 29.57 -6.45
N VAL A 83 7.29 30.69 -5.81
CA VAL A 83 6.47 31.89 -5.84
C VAL A 83 6.55 32.48 -7.24
N HIS A 84 5.67 32.03 -8.14
CA HIS A 84 5.53 32.66 -9.44
C HIS A 84 4.86 34.01 -9.22
N THR A 85 5.67 35.06 -9.16
CA THR A 85 5.20 36.45 -9.10
C THR A 85 4.34 36.72 -10.34
N GLN A 86 3.03 36.65 -10.18
CA GLN A 86 2.07 36.86 -11.26
C GLN A 86 1.73 38.36 -11.33
N LEU A 87 2.67 39.14 -11.87
CA LEU A 87 2.51 40.56 -12.17
C LEU A 87 3.08 40.90 -13.56
N GLU A 88 2.16 41.07 -14.51
CA GLU A 88 2.33 41.77 -15.79
C GLU A 88 2.22 43.29 -15.52
N ILE A 89 2.93 44.25 -16.13
CA ILE A 89 4.01 44.42 -17.15
C ILE A 89 4.55 45.89 -16.96
N PRO A 90 5.53 46.49 -17.69
CA PRO A 90 6.33 46.07 -18.88
C PRO A 90 7.86 46.38 -18.78
N GLU A 91 8.56 46.33 -19.91
CA GLU A 91 9.98 46.70 -20.11
C GLU A 91 10.35 48.15 -19.70
N ALA A 92 11.56 48.33 -19.18
CA ALA A 92 12.29 49.60 -19.19
C ALA A 92 13.81 49.33 -19.08
N ASP A 93 14.57 49.78 -20.08
CA ASP A 93 16.00 49.51 -20.21
C ASP A 93 16.84 50.25 -19.16
N LYS A 94 17.71 49.53 -18.43
CA LYS A 94 18.92 50.08 -17.80
C LYS A 94 20.04 49.05 -17.72
N GLU A 95 21.05 49.27 -18.56
CA GLU A 95 22.41 48.80 -18.30
C GLU A 95 23.00 49.63 -17.15
N GLU A 96 23.61 48.98 -16.16
CA GLU A 96 24.90 49.45 -15.62
C GLU A 96 25.60 48.31 -14.86
N GLU A 97 26.92 48.21 -15.06
CA GLU A 97 27.79 47.23 -14.40
C GLU A 97 28.09 47.67 -12.96
N GLY A 98 28.09 46.72 -12.02
CA GLY A 98 28.33 47.00 -10.61
C GLY A 98 28.76 45.76 -9.84
N GLU A 99 30.07 45.52 -9.80
CA GLU A 99 30.67 44.46 -8.97
C GLU A 99 30.45 44.79 -7.49
N GLY A 100 29.59 44.01 -6.82
CA GLY A 100 29.20 44.21 -5.43
C GLY A 100 29.13 42.90 -4.67
N GLU A 101 30.09 42.69 -3.76
CA GLU A 101 30.17 41.52 -2.88
C GLU A 101 29.03 41.59 -1.83
N GLY A 102 27.89 40.98 -2.15
CA GLY A 102 26.65 41.08 -1.36
C GLY A 102 26.19 39.73 -0.78
N GLU A 103 25.94 39.75 0.53
CA GLU A 103 25.32 38.72 1.37
C GLU A 103 24.18 37.95 0.67
N GLY A 104 24.20 36.61 0.77
CA GLY A 104 23.35 35.73 -0.04
C GLY A 104 21.85 35.97 0.14
N ASP A 105 21.18 36.39 -0.93
CA ASP A 105 19.74 36.62 -0.97
C ASP A 105 18.97 35.29 -0.84
N ILE A 106 18.62 34.94 0.40
CA ILE A 106 17.78 33.78 0.71
C ILE A 106 16.35 34.14 0.30
N ALA A 107 15.99 33.77 -0.94
CA ALA A 107 14.64 33.88 -1.47
C ALA A 107 13.60 33.41 -0.43
N PRO A 108 12.50 34.16 -0.23
CA PRO A 108 11.56 33.91 0.86
C PRO A 108 11.03 32.47 0.79
N PRO A 109 10.93 31.76 1.92
CA PRO A 109 10.45 30.39 1.93
C PRO A 109 9.03 30.34 1.36
N GLY A 110 8.89 29.69 0.20
CA GLY A 110 7.62 29.57 -0.50
C GLY A 110 6.57 28.89 0.40
N VAL A 111 5.29 29.21 0.18
CA VAL A 111 4.20 28.65 0.99
C VAL A 111 4.21 27.12 0.87
N PRO A 112 4.25 26.37 2.00
CA PRO A 112 4.18 24.92 1.96
C PRO A 112 2.78 24.49 1.50
N ILE A 113 2.73 23.80 0.37
CA ILE A 113 1.51 23.21 -0.18
C ILE A 113 1.44 21.72 0.17
N PRO A 114 0.25 21.17 0.47
CA PRO A 114 0.09 19.76 0.77
C PRO A 114 0.43 18.93 -0.46
N SER A 115 1.28 17.91 -0.28
CA SER A 115 1.71 17.00 -1.33
C SER A 115 1.65 15.55 -0.85
N ILE A 116 1.89 14.60 -1.76
CA ILE A 116 1.92 13.18 -1.46
C ILE A 116 3.24 12.59 -1.97
N ALA A 117 3.87 11.75 -1.16
CA ALA A 117 5.14 11.11 -1.48
C ALA A 117 4.99 9.58 -1.42
N THR A 118 5.49 8.86 -2.43
CA THR A 118 5.60 7.40 -2.38
C THR A 118 6.73 7.00 -1.44
N ILE A 119 6.42 6.27 -0.37
CA ILE A 119 7.38 5.83 0.66
C ILE A 119 7.77 4.35 0.53
N ALA A 120 6.97 3.54 -0.14
CA ALA A 120 7.33 2.16 -0.48
C ALA A 120 6.54 1.64 -1.70
N LYS A 121 7.08 0.60 -2.34
CA LYS A 121 6.43 -0.17 -3.40
C LYS A 121 6.35 -1.63 -2.95
N CYS A 122 5.15 -2.18 -2.86
CA CYS A 122 4.93 -3.58 -2.56
C CYS A 122 4.51 -4.33 -3.85
N GLU A 123 5.18 -5.45 -4.13
CA GLU A 123 4.86 -6.37 -5.24
C GLU A 123 4.26 -7.69 -4.72
N ASP A 124 4.16 -7.81 -3.40
CA ASP A 124 3.55 -8.91 -2.67
C ASP A 124 2.70 -8.38 -1.51
N THR A 125 1.79 -9.24 -1.07
CA THR A 125 1.09 -9.14 0.22
C THR A 125 1.39 -10.39 1.04
N LEU A 126 1.21 -10.27 2.35
CA LEU A 126 1.27 -11.39 3.28
C LEU A 126 -0.17 -11.75 3.69
N GLU A 127 -0.59 -13.00 3.50
CA GLU A 127 -1.88 -13.52 3.96
C GLU A 127 -1.71 -14.39 5.20
N LEU A 128 -2.72 -14.40 6.07
CA LEU A 128 -2.77 -15.18 7.31
C LEU A 128 -3.73 -16.36 7.15
N VAL A 129 -3.20 -17.59 7.26
CA VAL A 129 -3.99 -18.83 7.20
C VAL A 129 -4.02 -19.46 8.60
N PRO A 130 -5.18 -19.84 9.17
CA PRO A 130 -5.23 -20.51 10.47
C PRO A 130 -4.30 -21.72 10.54
N TRP A 131 -3.45 -21.79 11.57
CA TRP A 131 -2.52 -22.88 11.74
C TRP A 131 -3.21 -24.11 12.34
N VAL A 132 -2.90 -25.29 11.79
CA VAL A 132 -3.36 -26.59 12.29
C VAL A 132 -2.13 -27.45 12.46
N ASP A 133 -1.83 -27.88 13.68
CA ASP A 133 -0.72 -28.79 13.95
C ASP A 133 -0.97 -30.16 13.29
N GLU A 134 0.08 -30.85 12.84
CA GLU A 134 -0.03 -32.16 12.15
C GLU A 134 -0.71 -33.27 13.00
N GLY A 135 -0.89 -33.04 14.31
CA GLY A 135 -1.69 -33.86 15.21
C GLY A 135 -3.21 -33.59 15.19
N GLY A 136 -3.72 -32.72 14.31
CA GLY A 136 -5.15 -32.49 14.11
C GLY A 136 -5.86 -31.70 15.22
N LYS A 137 -5.12 -31.04 16.10
CA LYS A 137 -5.70 -30.08 17.05
C LYS A 137 -5.90 -28.74 16.36
N GLU A 138 -7.13 -28.47 15.96
CA GLU A 138 -7.57 -27.13 15.54
C GLU A 138 -7.33 -26.13 16.68
N GLY A 139 -6.56 -25.07 16.41
CA GLY A 139 -6.58 -23.88 17.27
C GLY A 139 -7.99 -23.29 17.28
N VAL A 140 -8.48 -22.84 18.44
CA VAL A 140 -9.89 -22.46 18.63
C VAL A 140 -10.20 -21.10 17.99
N GLY A 141 -10.34 -21.10 16.67
CA GLY A 141 -10.87 -20.01 15.85
C GLY A 141 -11.99 -20.56 14.98
N LYS A 142 -13.20 -20.69 15.53
CA LYS A 142 -14.27 -21.52 14.93
C LYS A 142 -15.10 -20.79 13.86
N GLY A 143 -14.43 -20.02 13.01
CA GLY A 143 -14.98 -19.54 11.74
C GLY A 143 -15.03 -20.66 10.71
N LYS A 144 -16.22 -21.23 10.46
CA LYS A 144 -16.43 -22.19 9.36
C LYS A 144 -16.34 -21.49 8.00
N GLU A 145 -15.13 -21.25 7.51
CA GLU A 145 -14.91 -20.86 6.12
C GLU A 145 -15.30 -22.01 5.18
N LYS A 146 -16.52 -21.93 4.66
CA LYS A 146 -16.95 -22.76 3.54
C LYS A 146 -16.03 -22.43 2.35
N LYS A 147 -15.16 -23.37 1.97
CA LYS A 147 -14.42 -23.36 0.70
C LYS A 147 -15.40 -23.16 -0.47
N VAL A 148 -15.63 -21.92 -0.88
CA VAL A 148 -16.30 -21.58 -2.12
C VAL A 148 -15.26 -21.00 -3.05
N ASN A 149 -14.56 -21.89 -3.74
CA ASN A 149 -13.58 -21.57 -4.76
C ASN A 149 -14.28 -21.02 -6.02
N LYS A 150 -14.95 -19.87 -5.88
CA LYS A 150 -15.98 -19.32 -6.79
C LYS A 150 -15.44 -18.83 -8.14
N TRP A 151 -14.13 -18.97 -8.35
CA TRP A 151 -13.45 -18.60 -9.59
C TRP A 151 -13.36 -19.77 -10.57
N HIS A 152 -12.95 -20.95 -10.10
CA HIS A 152 -12.72 -22.13 -10.94
C HIS A 152 -14.01 -22.66 -11.59
N GLU A 153 -15.16 -22.59 -10.90
CA GLU A 153 -16.43 -23.03 -11.47
C GLU A 153 -16.95 -22.10 -12.57
N LYS A 154 -16.64 -20.79 -12.52
CA LYS A 154 -17.12 -19.81 -13.50
C LYS A 154 -16.43 -19.93 -14.87
N PHE A 155 -15.19 -20.43 -14.93
CA PHE A 155 -14.46 -20.59 -16.20
C PHE A 155 -14.42 -22.02 -16.74
N ALA A 156 -14.68 -23.05 -15.91
CA ALA A 156 -14.90 -24.40 -16.42
C ALA A 156 -16.18 -24.49 -17.28
N LYS A 157 -17.26 -23.81 -16.84
CA LYS A 157 -18.60 -23.85 -17.47
C LYS A 157 -18.67 -23.24 -18.88
N THR A 158 -17.72 -22.40 -19.28
CA THR A 158 -17.67 -21.81 -20.63
C THR A 158 -16.92 -22.66 -21.65
N ARG A 159 -16.25 -23.75 -21.25
CA ARG A 159 -15.53 -24.65 -22.18
C ARG A 159 -16.30 -25.91 -22.58
N SER A 160 -17.37 -26.28 -21.88
CA SER A 160 -18.17 -27.49 -22.16
C SER A 160 -19.42 -27.24 -23.03
N GLY A 161 -19.55 -26.05 -23.62
CA GLY A 161 -20.78 -25.57 -24.27
C GLY A 161 -20.77 -25.54 -25.80
N GLY A 162 -19.92 -26.33 -26.47
CA GLY A 162 -19.78 -26.29 -27.94
C GLY A 162 -19.31 -27.62 -28.52
N GLY A 163 -20.24 -28.55 -28.75
CA GLY A 163 -19.88 -29.90 -29.22
C GLY A 163 -21.05 -30.86 -29.41
N VAL A 164 -22.15 -30.44 -30.06
CA VAL A 164 -23.15 -31.39 -30.58
C VAL A 164 -22.70 -31.85 -31.96
N GLY A 165 -22.15 -33.07 -32.02
CA GLY A 165 -21.80 -33.73 -33.28
C GLY A 165 -23.05 -34.13 -34.08
N GLY A 166 -22.92 -34.19 -35.40
CA GLY A 166 -24.01 -34.63 -36.27
C GLY A 166 -24.25 -36.14 -36.24
N LYS A 167 -25.50 -36.54 -36.46
CA LYS A 167 -25.89 -37.74 -37.23
C LYS A 167 -27.43 -37.86 -37.32
N LYS A 168 -27.98 -37.58 -38.49
CA LYS A 168 -28.74 -38.54 -39.32
C LYS A 168 -29.06 -37.92 -40.67
#